data_AF-A0A397EDW7-F1
#
_entry.id   AF-A0A397EDW7-F1
#
_cell.length_a   1.000
_cell.length_b   1.000
_cell.length_c   1.000
_cell.angle_alpha   90.00
_cell.angle_beta   90.00
_cell.angle_gamma   90.00
#
_symmetry.space_group_name_H-M   'P 1'
#
loop_
_entity.id
_entity.type
_entity.pdbx_description
1 polymer ?
#
loop_
_entity_poly.entity_id
_entity_poly.type
_entity_poly.pdbx_seq_one_letter_code
_entity_poly.pdbx_strand_id
1 'polypeptide(L)'
;MMKPSGLVLVEEFQFSIEPDLSPPMGAGASLQTLSAQDVASQVTQLGDAYKGYADLFVHNGIDGSILAILTDSDLDALLMDVGILSKSHRKLLGMHLSKLKRPVNTPPSNAPRFPTLGPSIPTHVTQPPSILLGRLLAYQGVHLIDPDDLTTVLDTICNAIAPSQCDGISTYDCFINYRVASEKAVAEKLYLHLKTRNLHPFLDRMSLKTGEPWKEGFLRGLTQSRLFVALLSTAGLAKCRDESVDHTADNLLLEYEVALAVADSAPSSFMVLPIYVAAMTGGGFIKFQDFSADLYAPTLHPPMSPRPAIDKVPRRKSIVTSVAIDQLTLVEDSTTKHRRRHSTGAEAPKVADEANRKLTLSESAAANVPELLQAARKLDHGSTSALEMLFGMAQRSKQAAKITAAGGLAAMVDVLGKPSALAEHKDIAAAVLSFLARALVQRGRQEGSDDVAWKVLLSDQTHAILLSTLMHGSNIQTQYVVVGLMHLSNSDAMVKARLREWKDLQKCLQRLAVEGSVVQRDACQELLR
;
A
#
# COMPACT_ATOMS: atom_id res chain seq x y z
N MET A 1 44.60 50.53 16.29
CA MET A 1 44.16 50.14 14.94
C MET A 1 45.05 49.01 14.45
N MET A 2 44.63 47.77 14.67
CA MET A 2 45.30 46.57 14.16
C MET A 2 44.23 45.59 13.67
N LYS A 3 44.40 45.12 12.43
CA LYS A 3 43.57 44.08 11.80
C LYS A 3 43.78 42.74 12.52
N PRO A 4 42.75 41.90 12.67
CA PRO A 4 42.97 40.49 12.93
C PRO A 4 43.06 39.71 11.61
N SER A 5 44.18 38.99 11.50
CA SER A 5 44.47 37.95 10.52
C SER A 5 43.84 36.62 10.95
N GLY A 6 43.53 35.76 9.98
CA GLY A 6 43.43 34.31 10.20
C GLY A 6 42.10 33.67 9.81
N LEU A 7 41.83 33.59 8.51
CA LEU A 7 40.88 32.63 7.94
C LEU A 7 41.64 31.29 7.77
N VAL A 8 41.27 30.28 8.54
CA VAL A 8 41.73 28.89 8.34
C VAL A 8 40.79 28.25 7.33
N LEU A 9 41.32 27.94 6.14
CA LEU A 9 40.67 27.10 5.14
C LEU A 9 40.63 25.67 5.69
N VAL A 10 39.42 25.11 5.78
CA VAL A 10 39.21 23.69 6.03
C VAL A 10 39.41 22.97 4.69
N GLU A 11 40.46 22.16 4.60
CA GLU A 11 40.68 21.25 3.46
C GLU A 11 39.57 20.20 3.41
N GLU A 12 38.86 20.14 2.28
CA GLU A 12 37.98 19.03 1.92
C GLU A 12 38.80 17.75 1.73
N PHE A 13 38.63 16.80 2.65
CA PHE A 13 39.07 15.42 2.46
C PHE A 13 38.07 14.71 1.52
N GLN A 14 38.45 14.57 0.24
CA GLN A 14 37.81 13.62 -0.69
C GLN A 14 38.20 12.19 -0.31
N PHE A 15 37.22 11.39 0.13
CA PHE A 15 37.37 9.93 0.17
C PHE A 15 37.09 9.37 -1.22
N SER A 16 38.13 8.83 -1.87
CA SER A 16 38.00 7.92 -3.00
C SER A 16 37.42 6.59 -2.48
N ILE A 17 36.16 6.33 -2.80
CA ILE A 17 35.58 4.99 -2.75
C ILE A 17 36.13 4.27 -3.97
N GLU A 18 36.96 3.24 -3.77
CA GLU A 18 37.33 2.34 -4.86
C GLU A 18 36.04 1.73 -5.42
N PRO A 19 35.74 1.91 -6.73
CA PRO A 19 34.56 1.31 -7.32
C PRO A 19 34.71 -0.21 -7.26
N ASP A 20 33.70 -0.88 -6.69
CA ASP A 20 33.51 -2.31 -6.85
C ASP A 20 33.52 -2.63 -8.36
N LEU A 21 34.54 -3.37 -8.79
CA LEU A 21 34.83 -3.71 -10.19
C LEU A 21 33.90 -4.82 -10.72
N SER A 22 32.84 -5.16 -10.00
CA SER A 22 31.80 -6.04 -10.53
C SER A 22 31.03 -5.29 -11.65
N PRO A 23 31.00 -5.83 -12.88
CA PRO A 23 30.38 -5.14 -14.00
C PRO A 23 28.90 -4.89 -13.70
N PRO A 24 28.40 -3.64 -13.81
CA PRO A 24 26.98 -3.39 -13.71
C PRO A 24 26.30 -4.20 -14.80
N MET A 25 25.39 -5.10 -14.41
CA MET A 25 24.61 -5.87 -15.36
C MET A 25 24.02 -4.93 -16.42
N GLY A 26 24.27 -5.23 -17.70
CA GLY A 26 23.73 -4.44 -18.80
C GLY A 26 22.21 -4.33 -18.67
N ALA A 27 21.69 -3.11 -18.78
CA ALA A 27 20.30 -2.72 -18.52
C ALA A 27 19.25 -3.33 -19.49
N GLY A 28 19.47 -4.53 -20.00
CA GLY A 28 18.60 -5.22 -20.96
C GLY A 28 18.58 -6.75 -20.85
N ALA A 29 19.15 -7.35 -19.82
CA ALA A 29 19.02 -8.79 -19.61
C ALA A 29 17.57 -9.13 -19.20
N SER A 30 16.85 -9.87 -20.05
CA SER A 30 15.56 -10.46 -19.70
C SER A 30 15.76 -11.40 -18.50
N LEU A 31 14.81 -11.47 -17.56
CA LEU A 31 14.90 -12.39 -16.42
C LEU A 31 15.30 -13.81 -16.87
N GLN A 32 14.74 -14.30 -17.97
CA GLN A 32 15.00 -15.64 -18.53
C GLN A 32 16.46 -15.85 -18.97
N THR A 33 17.25 -14.78 -19.10
CA THR A 33 18.67 -14.86 -19.50
C THR A 33 19.63 -14.88 -18.32
N LEU A 34 19.14 -14.68 -17.08
CA LEU A 34 19.99 -14.73 -15.90
C LEU A 34 20.40 -16.18 -15.61
N SER A 35 21.71 -16.41 -15.54
CA SER A 35 22.26 -17.68 -15.07
C SER A 35 22.06 -17.83 -13.56
N ALA A 36 22.25 -19.05 -13.03
CA ALA A 36 22.24 -19.27 -11.58
C ALA A 36 23.31 -18.42 -10.85
N GLN A 37 24.43 -18.11 -11.53
CA GLN A 37 25.47 -17.24 -10.99
C GLN A 37 25.02 -15.78 -10.90
N ASP A 38 24.26 -15.31 -11.89
CA ASP A 38 23.70 -13.96 -11.87
C ASP A 38 22.65 -13.82 -10.76
N VAL A 39 21.77 -14.83 -10.61
CA VAL A 39 20.79 -14.87 -9.51
C VAL A 39 21.49 -14.91 -8.16
N ALA A 40 22.53 -15.72 -7.99
CA ALA A 40 23.33 -15.76 -6.77
C ALA A 40 23.97 -14.40 -6.45
N SER A 41 24.43 -13.68 -7.48
CA SER A 41 24.97 -12.33 -7.34
C SER A 41 23.89 -11.32 -6.91
N GLN A 42 22.64 -11.48 -7.35
CA GLN A 42 21.52 -10.67 -6.83
C GLN A 42 21.21 -11.00 -5.36
N VAL A 43 21.31 -12.27 -4.97
CA VAL A 43 21.15 -12.69 -3.56
C VAL A 43 22.21 -12.07 -2.65
N THR A 44 23.48 -12.01 -3.07
CA THR A 44 24.55 -11.39 -2.26
C THR A 44 24.37 -9.88 -2.07
N GLN A 45 23.71 -9.19 -3.01
CA GLN A 45 23.41 -7.76 -2.90
C GLN A 45 22.46 -7.42 -1.74
N LEU A 46 21.74 -8.40 -1.18
CA LEU A 46 20.92 -8.20 0.03
C LEU A 46 21.75 -8.07 1.32
N GLY A 47 23.05 -8.34 1.27
CA GLY A 47 23.99 -8.15 2.37
C GLY A 47 24.62 -9.44 2.89
N ASP A 48 25.54 -9.31 3.86
CA ASP A 48 26.40 -10.41 4.31
C ASP A 48 25.64 -11.63 4.85
N ALA A 49 24.48 -11.42 5.47
CA ALA A 49 23.62 -12.50 5.96
C ALA A 49 23.09 -13.43 4.85
N TYR A 50 23.07 -12.97 3.60
CA TYR A 50 22.58 -13.71 2.43
C TYR A 50 23.71 -14.31 1.58
N LYS A 51 24.97 -13.93 1.84
CA LYS A 51 26.14 -14.48 1.10
C LYS A 51 26.21 -16.00 1.20
N GLY A 52 25.89 -16.57 2.36
CA GLY A 52 25.85 -18.02 2.56
C GLY A 52 24.79 -18.76 1.75
N TYR A 53 23.85 -18.04 1.11
CA TYR A 53 22.85 -18.65 0.23
C TYR A 53 23.24 -18.62 -1.25
N ALA A 54 24.24 -17.83 -1.64
CA ALA A 54 24.66 -17.72 -3.04
C ALA A 54 25.04 -19.09 -3.63
N ASP A 55 25.86 -19.85 -2.91
CA ASP A 55 26.29 -21.19 -3.33
C ASP A 55 25.12 -22.16 -3.47
N LEU A 56 24.07 -21.99 -2.66
CA LEU A 56 22.87 -22.82 -2.74
C LEU A 56 22.11 -22.59 -4.05
N PHE A 57 22.00 -21.34 -4.52
CA PHE A 57 21.35 -21.02 -5.80
C PHE A 57 22.15 -21.59 -6.97
N VAL A 58 23.47 -21.47 -6.95
CA VAL A 58 24.36 -22.02 -7.98
C VAL A 58 24.30 -23.55 -7.99
N HIS A 59 24.42 -24.18 -6.82
CA HIS A 59 24.44 -25.64 -6.67
C HIS A 59 23.12 -26.28 -7.10
N ASN A 60 21.98 -25.64 -6.82
CA ASN A 60 20.66 -26.13 -7.21
C ASN A 60 20.22 -25.64 -8.60
N GLY A 61 21.10 -24.95 -9.34
CA GLY A 61 20.81 -24.47 -10.69
C GLY A 61 19.64 -23.49 -10.77
N ILE A 62 19.38 -22.71 -9.72
CA ILE A 62 18.27 -21.76 -9.66
C ILE A 62 18.61 -20.53 -10.50
N ASP A 63 18.25 -20.60 -11.77
CA ASP A 63 18.45 -19.52 -12.74
C ASP A 63 17.19 -18.66 -12.94
N GLY A 64 17.29 -17.64 -13.77
CA GLY A 64 16.19 -16.74 -14.04
C GLY A 64 15.01 -17.38 -14.80
N SER A 65 15.25 -18.49 -15.51
CA SER A 65 14.17 -19.24 -16.18
C SER A 65 13.27 -19.94 -15.17
N ILE A 66 13.86 -20.53 -14.13
CA ILE A 66 13.13 -21.13 -13.00
C ILE A 66 12.37 -20.04 -12.23
N LEU A 67 13.03 -18.91 -11.93
CA LEU A 67 12.36 -17.81 -11.24
C LEU A 67 11.16 -17.26 -12.03
N ALA A 68 11.23 -17.23 -13.36
CA ALA A 68 10.16 -16.72 -14.21
C ALA A 68 8.86 -17.53 -14.09
N ILE A 69 8.95 -18.84 -13.85
CA ILE A 69 7.78 -19.74 -13.84
C ILE A 69 7.18 -19.94 -12.44
N LEU A 70 7.94 -19.69 -11.37
CA LEU A 70 7.47 -19.93 -10.00
C LEU A 70 6.44 -18.88 -9.56
N THR A 71 5.37 -19.32 -8.89
CA THR A 71 4.53 -18.40 -8.10
C THR A 71 5.26 -17.98 -6.81
N ASP A 72 4.72 -17.00 -6.07
CA ASP A 72 5.29 -16.60 -4.78
C ASP A 72 5.25 -17.75 -3.75
N SER A 73 4.25 -18.64 -3.84
CA SER A 73 4.15 -19.82 -2.97
C SER A 73 5.18 -20.88 -3.35
N ASP A 74 5.36 -21.13 -4.64
CA ASP A 74 6.36 -22.10 -5.12
C ASP A 74 7.78 -21.62 -4.82
N LEU A 75 8.00 -20.29 -4.85
CA LEU A 75 9.27 -19.71 -4.47
C LEU A 75 9.57 -19.90 -2.98
N ASP A 76 8.61 -19.71 -2.06
CA ASP A 76 8.85 -19.98 -0.63
C ASP A 76 9.13 -21.47 -0.36
N ALA A 77 8.40 -22.37 -1.04
CA ALA A 77 8.63 -23.81 -0.95
C ALA A 77 10.03 -24.18 -1.48
N LEU A 78 10.42 -23.67 -2.65
CA LEU A 78 11.76 -23.88 -3.21
C LEU A 78 12.85 -23.40 -2.25
N LEU A 79 12.73 -22.19 -1.70
CA LEU A 79 13.74 -21.65 -0.77
C LEU A 79 13.86 -22.54 0.48
N MET A 80 12.76 -23.14 0.93
CA MET A 80 12.76 -24.11 2.03
C MET A 80 13.48 -25.40 1.65
N ASP A 81 13.19 -25.97 0.48
CA ASP A 81 13.80 -27.21 -0.03
C ASP A 81 15.31 -27.08 -0.24
N VAL A 82 15.75 -25.89 -0.63
CA VAL A 82 17.16 -25.52 -0.84
C VAL A 82 17.91 -25.33 0.50
N GLY A 83 17.19 -25.37 1.63
CA GLY A 83 17.76 -25.35 2.98
C GLY A 83 17.73 -23.99 3.68
N ILE A 84 16.98 -23.01 3.17
CA ILE A 84 16.82 -21.70 3.80
C ILE A 84 15.70 -21.78 4.84
N LEU A 85 16.02 -22.29 6.04
CA LEU A 85 15.04 -22.57 7.09
C LEU A 85 14.45 -21.32 7.75
N SER A 86 15.19 -20.20 7.74
CA SER A 86 14.74 -18.93 8.32
C SER A 86 13.58 -18.33 7.53
N LYS A 87 12.37 -18.30 8.14
CA LYS A 87 11.16 -17.73 7.53
C LYS A 87 11.32 -16.25 7.16
N SER A 88 12.07 -15.49 7.95
CA SER A 88 12.33 -14.07 7.66
C SER A 88 13.23 -13.90 6.44
N HIS A 89 14.25 -14.76 6.29
CA HIS A 89 15.15 -14.72 5.14
C HIS A 89 14.43 -15.14 3.86
N ARG A 90 13.61 -16.20 3.89
CA ARG A 90 12.80 -16.60 2.75
C ARG A 90 11.85 -15.50 2.29
N LYS A 91 11.20 -14.81 3.24
CA LYS A 91 10.31 -13.69 2.91
C LYS A 91 11.06 -12.53 2.24
N LEU A 92 12.24 -12.16 2.74
CA LEU A 92 13.04 -11.07 2.14
C LEU A 92 13.58 -11.46 0.76
N LEU A 93 14.08 -12.69 0.62
CA LEU A 93 14.54 -13.24 -0.66
C LEU A 93 13.40 -13.31 -1.67
N GLY A 94 12.25 -13.82 -1.28
CA GLY A 94 11.06 -13.87 -2.14
C GLY A 94 10.67 -12.48 -2.64
N MET A 95 10.64 -11.49 -1.74
CA MET A 95 10.39 -10.10 -2.13
C MET A 95 11.43 -9.54 -3.10
N HIS A 96 12.71 -9.85 -2.92
CA HIS A 96 13.78 -9.35 -3.78
C HIS A 96 13.75 -10.03 -5.16
N LEU A 97 13.65 -11.35 -5.21
CA LEU A 97 13.61 -12.12 -6.45
C LEU A 97 12.35 -11.84 -7.27
N SER A 98 11.21 -11.60 -6.62
CA SER A 98 9.98 -11.19 -7.32
C SER A 98 10.10 -9.78 -7.94
N LYS A 99 11.05 -8.93 -7.52
CA LYS A 99 11.35 -7.67 -8.24
C LYS A 99 12.06 -7.93 -9.56
N LEU A 100 12.92 -8.94 -9.64
CA LEU A 100 13.59 -9.33 -10.88
C LEU A 100 12.57 -9.81 -11.94
N LYS A 101 11.41 -10.31 -11.51
CA LYS A 101 10.30 -10.69 -12.40
C LYS A 101 9.58 -9.53 -13.05
N ARG A 102 9.77 -8.30 -12.55
CA ARG A 102 9.18 -7.14 -13.20
C ARG A 102 9.98 -6.82 -14.45
N PRO A 103 9.33 -6.65 -15.62
CA PRO A 103 10.05 -6.23 -16.82
C PRO A 103 10.80 -4.94 -16.53
N VAL A 104 12.12 -4.99 -16.61
CA VAL A 104 12.98 -3.81 -16.48
C VAL A 104 12.64 -2.89 -17.65
N ASN A 105 12.05 -1.74 -17.34
CA ASN A 105 11.73 -0.72 -18.34
C ASN A 105 13.00 -0.38 -19.12
N THR A 106 12.96 -0.56 -20.45
CA THR A 106 14.02 -0.15 -21.37
C THR A 106 14.30 1.35 -21.22
N PRO A 107 15.56 1.80 -21.36
CA PRO A 107 15.87 3.22 -21.26
C PRO A 107 15.16 4.00 -22.39
N PRO A 108 14.56 5.16 -22.10
CA PRO A 108 13.72 5.87 -23.04
C PRO A 108 14.55 6.44 -24.20
N SER A 109 14.15 6.09 -25.42
CA SER A 109 14.42 6.94 -26.59
C SER A 109 13.63 8.24 -26.40
N ASN A 110 14.31 9.38 -26.56
CA ASN A 110 14.05 10.71 -25.96
C ASN A 110 12.74 11.46 -26.31
N ALA A 111 11.61 10.80 -26.53
CA ALA A 111 10.31 11.45 -26.42
C ALA A 111 9.24 10.43 -26.04
N PRO A 112 8.39 10.70 -25.02
CA PRO A 112 7.25 9.84 -24.73
C PRO A 112 6.36 9.76 -25.98
N ARG A 113 6.34 8.61 -26.64
CA ARG A 113 5.38 8.33 -27.72
C ARG A 113 4.04 8.04 -27.07
N PHE A 114 3.16 9.02 -27.09
CA PHE A 114 1.79 8.84 -26.63
C PHE A 114 1.01 8.00 -27.65
N PRO A 115 0.16 7.08 -27.19
CA PRO A 115 -0.68 6.29 -28.07
C PRO A 115 -1.59 7.19 -28.90
N THR A 116 -1.42 7.18 -30.22
CA THR A 116 -2.44 7.71 -31.13
C THR A 116 -3.61 6.74 -31.13
N LEU A 117 -4.66 7.06 -30.39
CA LEU A 117 -5.93 6.34 -30.49
C LEU A 117 -6.44 6.45 -31.93
N GLY A 118 -6.83 5.31 -32.51
CA GLY A 118 -7.49 5.28 -33.81
C GLY A 118 -8.79 6.11 -33.80
N PRO A 119 -9.36 6.41 -34.98
CA PRO A 119 -10.51 7.32 -35.14
C PRO A 119 -11.82 6.86 -34.45
N SER A 120 -11.85 5.71 -33.79
CA SER A 120 -13.03 5.15 -33.14
C SER A 120 -12.90 5.09 -31.61
N ILE A 121 -12.62 6.22 -30.96
CA ILE A 121 -12.74 6.30 -29.50
C ILE A 121 -14.22 6.14 -29.13
N PRO A 122 -14.58 5.18 -28.25
CA PRO A 122 -15.95 4.99 -27.82
C PRO A 122 -16.56 6.29 -27.32
N THR A 123 -17.77 6.59 -27.77
CA THR A 123 -18.48 7.79 -27.37
C THR A 123 -19.43 7.57 -26.19
N HIS A 124 -19.69 6.31 -25.90
CA HIS A 124 -20.57 5.74 -24.89
C HIS A 124 -19.96 4.39 -24.49
N VAL A 125 -20.38 3.85 -23.34
CA VAL A 125 -19.93 2.53 -22.88
C VAL A 125 -20.48 1.47 -23.82
N THR A 126 -19.61 0.64 -24.40
CA THR A 126 -19.99 -0.43 -25.34
C THR A 126 -19.88 -1.82 -24.72
N GLN A 127 -19.06 -1.97 -23.68
CA GLN A 127 -18.88 -3.24 -22.97
C GLN A 127 -19.67 -3.25 -21.66
N PRO A 128 -20.26 -4.40 -21.26
CA PRO A 128 -20.97 -4.48 -19.99
C PRO A 128 -20.00 -4.30 -18.80
N PRO A 129 -20.47 -3.78 -17.66
CA PRO A 129 -19.62 -3.49 -16.50
C PRO A 129 -18.78 -4.68 -16.01
N SER A 130 -19.34 -5.90 -16.07
CA SER A 130 -18.64 -7.13 -15.67
C SER A 130 -17.36 -7.38 -16.46
N ILE A 131 -17.40 -7.16 -17.78
CA ILE A 131 -16.23 -7.31 -18.66
C ILE A 131 -15.19 -6.23 -18.34
N LEU A 132 -15.62 -4.97 -18.24
CA LEU A 132 -14.71 -3.86 -17.95
C LEU A 132 -14.02 -4.03 -16.60
N LEU A 133 -14.80 -4.35 -15.56
CA LEU A 133 -14.27 -4.57 -14.21
C LEU A 133 -13.40 -5.81 -14.13
N GLY A 134 -13.80 -6.92 -14.76
CA GLY A 134 -12.98 -8.13 -14.83
C GLY A 134 -11.61 -7.88 -15.46
N ARG A 135 -11.56 -7.09 -16.55
CA ARG A 135 -10.31 -6.68 -17.20
C ARG A 135 -9.50 -5.71 -16.35
N LEU A 136 -10.13 -4.69 -15.77
CA LEU A 136 -9.47 -3.70 -14.91
C LEU A 136 -8.83 -4.36 -13.68
N LEU A 137 -9.52 -5.33 -13.09
CA LEU A 137 -9.11 -6.02 -11.86
C LEU A 137 -8.12 -7.17 -12.12
N ALA A 138 -7.89 -7.53 -13.39
CA ALA A 138 -6.78 -8.40 -13.77
C ALA A 138 -5.41 -7.72 -13.61
N TYR A 139 -5.36 -6.38 -13.55
CA TYR A 139 -4.13 -5.65 -13.25
C TYR A 139 -3.78 -5.73 -11.77
N GLN A 140 -2.48 -5.78 -11.46
CA GLN A 140 -2.01 -5.75 -10.08
C GLN A 140 -2.34 -4.40 -9.43
N GLY A 141 -3.24 -4.42 -8.43
CA GLY A 141 -3.62 -3.23 -7.68
C GLY A 141 -2.91 -3.08 -6.34
N VAL A 142 -3.08 -1.91 -5.72
CA VAL A 142 -2.61 -1.59 -4.36
C VAL A 142 -3.79 -1.29 -3.45
N HIS A 143 -3.75 -1.80 -2.22
CA HIS A 143 -4.79 -1.48 -1.23
C HIS A 143 -4.48 -0.18 -0.50
N LEU A 144 -5.43 0.75 -0.53
CA LEU A 144 -5.46 1.93 0.32
C LEU A 144 -6.36 1.65 1.53
N ILE A 145 -5.76 1.12 2.59
CA ILE A 145 -6.49 0.73 3.81
C ILE A 145 -6.87 1.97 4.62
N ASP A 146 -5.96 2.92 4.74
CA ASP A 146 -6.19 4.15 5.49
C ASP A 146 -6.13 5.31 4.48
N PRO A 147 -7.26 5.99 4.19
CA PRO A 147 -7.27 7.14 3.29
C PRO A 147 -6.40 8.29 3.79
N ASP A 148 -5.99 8.26 5.07
CA ASP A 148 -5.05 9.23 5.59
C ASP A 148 -3.58 8.91 5.32
N ASP A 149 -3.24 7.63 5.19
CA ASP A 149 -1.89 7.14 4.95
C ASP A 149 -1.74 6.68 3.50
N LEU A 150 -1.41 7.64 2.64
CA LEU A 150 -1.20 7.40 1.21
C LEU A 150 0.22 6.91 0.89
N THR A 151 1.08 6.67 1.89
CA THR A 151 2.51 6.43 1.68
C THR A 151 2.76 5.27 0.71
N THR A 152 2.17 4.11 0.97
CA THR A 152 2.33 2.92 0.12
C THR A 152 1.84 3.16 -1.30
N VAL A 153 0.69 3.83 -1.46
CA VAL A 153 0.12 4.16 -2.77
C VAL A 153 1.04 5.11 -3.55
N LEU A 154 1.51 6.17 -2.89
CA LEU A 154 2.40 7.14 -3.51
C LEU A 154 3.71 6.49 -3.93
N ASP A 155 4.28 5.62 -3.11
CA ASP A 155 5.51 4.91 -3.44
C ASP A 155 5.30 3.95 -4.62
N THR A 156 4.17 3.24 -4.68
CA THR A 156 3.81 2.41 -5.85
C THR A 156 3.71 3.26 -7.12
N ILE A 157 3.02 4.41 -7.07
CA ILE A 157 2.87 5.31 -8.23
C ILE A 157 4.23 5.88 -8.65
N CYS A 158 5.05 6.37 -7.71
CA CYS A 158 6.37 6.93 -8.01
C CYS A 158 7.30 5.88 -8.64
N ASN A 159 7.27 4.65 -8.14
CA ASN A 159 8.05 3.55 -8.70
C ASN A 159 7.57 3.14 -10.09
N ALA A 160 6.27 3.21 -10.37
CA ALA A 160 5.71 2.89 -11.68
C ALA A 160 6.06 3.94 -12.75
N ILE A 161 6.07 5.22 -12.37
CA ILE A 161 6.28 6.34 -13.30
C ILE A 161 7.77 6.65 -13.51
N ALA A 162 8.63 6.30 -12.54
CA ALA A 162 10.00 6.79 -12.43
C ALA A 162 10.04 8.32 -12.24
N PRO A 163 11.21 9.01 -12.31
CA PRO A 163 11.23 10.47 -12.28
C PRO A 163 10.31 11.07 -13.35
N SER A 164 9.61 12.16 -13.00
CA SER A 164 8.69 12.82 -13.92
C SER A 164 9.41 13.24 -15.20
N GLN A 165 8.76 13.01 -16.34
CA GLN A 165 9.19 13.48 -17.66
C GLN A 165 8.11 14.33 -18.34
N CYS A 166 7.08 14.69 -17.58
CA CYS A 166 5.89 15.38 -18.08
C CYS A 166 5.95 16.86 -17.70
N ASP A 167 5.24 17.70 -18.46
CA ASP A 167 5.19 19.16 -18.25
C ASP A 167 3.96 19.61 -17.45
N GLY A 168 2.97 18.73 -17.27
CA GLY A 168 1.69 19.05 -16.64
C GLY A 168 0.79 19.99 -17.42
N ILE A 169 1.14 20.32 -18.66
CA ILE A 169 0.37 21.20 -19.55
C ILE A 169 -0.18 20.37 -20.71
N SER A 170 0.72 19.70 -21.43
CA SER A 170 0.41 18.87 -22.58
C SER A 170 0.46 17.38 -22.25
N THR A 171 1.27 17.01 -21.25
CA THR A 171 1.56 15.63 -20.85
C THR A 171 1.45 15.45 -19.34
N TYR A 172 1.07 14.25 -18.91
CA TYR A 172 0.79 13.97 -17.51
C TYR A 172 1.44 12.65 -17.08
N ASP A 173 1.89 12.63 -15.83
CA ASP A 173 2.49 11.44 -15.25
C ASP A 173 1.42 10.37 -14.97
N CYS A 174 0.23 10.80 -14.52
CA CYS A 174 -0.90 9.91 -14.32
C CYS A 174 -2.26 10.61 -14.47
N PHE A 175 -3.28 9.83 -14.83
CA PHE A 175 -4.69 10.22 -14.81
C PHE A 175 -5.36 9.58 -13.61
N ILE A 176 -6.03 10.37 -12.76
CA ILE A 176 -6.73 9.88 -11.56
C ILE A 176 -8.23 9.78 -11.85
N ASN A 177 -8.71 8.55 -12.04
CA ASN A 177 -10.12 8.24 -12.19
C ASN A 177 -10.75 7.89 -10.83
N TYR A 178 -11.95 8.42 -10.56
CA TYR A 178 -12.64 8.25 -9.29
C TYR A 178 -14.15 8.49 -9.41
N ARG A 179 -14.97 7.92 -8.53
CA ARG A 179 -16.39 8.29 -8.43
C ARG A 179 -16.53 9.52 -7.52
N VAL A 180 -17.07 10.60 -8.06
CA VAL A 180 -17.24 11.87 -7.32
C VAL A 180 -18.05 11.70 -6.03
N ALA A 181 -19.05 10.81 -6.04
CA ALA A 181 -19.92 10.59 -4.88
C ALA A 181 -19.20 9.94 -3.68
N SER A 182 -18.12 9.19 -3.90
CA SER A 182 -17.51 8.36 -2.86
C SER A 182 -16.00 8.56 -2.67
N GLU A 183 -15.22 8.78 -3.73
CA GLU A 183 -13.75 8.88 -3.62
C GLU A 183 -13.20 10.31 -3.77
N LYS A 184 -14.06 11.33 -3.90
CA LYS A 184 -13.61 12.72 -4.15
C LYS A 184 -12.50 13.19 -3.21
N ALA A 185 -12.68 13.03 -1.91
CA ALA A 185 -11.71 13.50 -0.92
C ALA A 185 -10.35 12.78 -1.07
N VAL A 186 -10.38 11.47 -1.34
CA VAL A 186 -9.16 10.66 -1.54
C VAL A 186 -8.46 11.06 -2.84
N ALA A 187 -9.21 11.28 -3.93
CA ALA A 187 -8.66 11.72 -5.21
C ALA A 187 -7.97 13.09 -5.11
N GLU A 188 -8.61 14.06 -4.45
CA GLU A 188 -8.04 15.40 -4.22
C GLU A 188 -6.77 15.32 -3.36
N LYS A 189 -6.78 14.50 -2.30
CA LYS A 189 -5.60 14.30 -1.44
C LYS A 189 -4.45 13.63 -2.19
N LEU A 190 -4.74 12.58 -2.95
CA LEU A 190 -3.76 11.89 -3.79
C LEU A 190 -3.12 12.84 -4.81
N TYR A 191 -3.94 13.65 -5.50
CA TYR A 191 -3.46 14.67 -6.44
C TYR A 191 -2.45 15.62 -5.80
N LEU A 192 -2.79 16.17 -4.62
CA LEU A 192 -1.90 17.11 -3.91
C LEU A 192 -0.59 16.44 -3.49
N HIS A 193 -0.63 15.22 -2.94
CA HIS A 193 0.59 14.52 -2.55
C HIS A 193 1.49 14.18 -3.75
N LEU A 194 0.92 13.77 -4.88
CA LEU A 194 1.70 13.52 -6.10
C LEU A 194 2.37 14.82 -6.60
N LYS A 195 1.67 15.96 -6.53
CA LYS A 195 2.26 17.28 -6.83
C LYS A 195 3.44 17.61 -5.91
N THR A 196 3.35 17.33 -4.60
CA THR A 196 4.47 17.54 -3.67
C THR A 196 5.70 16.67 -3.97
N ARG A 197 5.54 15.61 -4.76
CA ARG A 197 6.62 14.73 -5.24
C ARG A 197 7.08 15.08 -6.65
N ASN A 198 6.79 16.30 -7.14
CA ASN A 198 7.13 16.78 -8.47
C ASN A 198 6.58 15.91 -9.62
N LEU A 199 5.42 15.27 -9.39
CA LEU A 199 4.67 14.61 -10.45
C LEU A 199 3.57 15.53 -11.00
N HIS A 200 3.12 15.24 -12.21
CA HIS A 200 2.10 15.99 -12.94
C HIS A 200 0.82 15.14 -13.11
N PRO A 201 0.03 14.92 -12.03
CA PRO A 201 -1.24 14.23 -12.14
C PRO A 201 -2.28 15.05 -12.90
N PHE A 202 -3.17 14.38 -13.62
CA PHE A 202 -4.41 14.89 -14.18
C PHE A 202 -5.59 14.42 -13.32
N LEU A 203 -6.39 15.38 -12.84
CA LEU A 203 -7.62 15.12 -12.12
C LEU A 203 -8.68 16.05 -12.69
N ASP A 204 -9.75 15.52 -13.27
CA ASP A 204 -10.76 16.28 -14.03
C ASP A 204 -11.16 17.61 -13.35
N ARG A 205 -11.53 17.54 -12.07
CA ARG A 205 -11.95 18.70 -11.27
C ARG A 205 -10.90 19.81 -11.16
N MET A 206 -9.61 19.46 -11.23
CA MET A 206 -8.48 20.39 -11.07
C MET A 206 -7.84 20.77 -12.42
N SER A 207 -7.97 19.92 -13.44
CA SER A 207 -7.21 20.05 -14.70
C SER A 207 -8.06 20.48 -15.90
N LEU A 208 -9.39 20.37 -15.83
CA LEU A 208 -10.29 20.84 -16.89
C LEU A 208 -10.44 22.36 -16.86
N LYS A 209 -10.41 22.98 -18.04
CA LYS A 209 -10.66 24.42 -18.16
C LYS A 209 -12.14 24.71 -17.97
N THR A 210 -12.47 25.85 -17.37
CA THR A 210 -13.86 26.32 -17.28
C THR A 210 -14.47 26.43 -18.68
N GLY A 211 -15.54 25.66 -18.94
CA GLY A 211 -16.22 25.62 -20.23
C GLY A 211 -15.67 24.60 -21.25
N GLU A 212 -14.59 23.88 -20.93
CA GLU A 212 -14.12 22.76 -21.75
C GLU A 212 -15.15 21.62 -21.72
N PRO A 213 -15.55 21.04 -22.86
CA PRO A 213 -16.38 19.85 -22.87
C PRO A 213 -15.69 18.73 -22.09
N TRP A 214 -16.33 18.24 -21.03
CA TRP A 214 -15.75 17.22 -20.13
C TRP A 214 -15.13 16.05 -20.91
N LYS A 215 -15.84 15.59 -21.95
CA LYS A 215 -15.40 14.47 -22.78
C LYS A 215 -14.08 14.70 -23.49
N GLU A 216 -13.90 15.87 -24.09
CA GLU A 216 -12.65 16.22 -24.79
C GLU A 216 -11.51 16.36 -23.78
N GLY A 217 -11.79 16.99 -22.64
CA GLY A 217 -10.79 17.22 -21.62
C GLY A 217 -10.33 15.95 -20.89
N PHE A 218 -11.23 15.02 -20.55
CA PHE A 218 -10.81 13.75 -19.95
C PHE A 218 -10.08 12.87 -20.96
N LEU A 219 -10.55 12.81 -22.22
CA LEU A 219 -9.85 12.03 -23.26
C LEU A 219 -8.43 12.56 -23.47
N ARG A 220 -8.27 13.89 -23.50
CA ARG A 220 -6.96 14.54 -23.53
C ARG A 220 -6.12 14.17 -22.31
N GLY A 221 -6.68 14.31 -21.10
CA GLY A 221 -5.97 13.96 -19.87
C GLY A 221 -5.49 12.50 -19.85
N LEU A 222 -6.37 11.57 -20.23
CA LEU A 222 -6.13 10.13 -20.21
C LEU A 222 -5.11 9.73 -21.29
N THR A 223 -5.28 10.17 -22.53
CA THR A 223 -4.38 9.82 -23.65
C THR A 223 -2.98 10.44 -23.52
N GLN A 224 -2.88 11.57 -22.83
CA GLN A 224 -1.60 12.23 -22.54
C GLN A 224 -1.01 11.79 -21.19
N SER A 225 -1.61 10.81 -20.52
CA SER A 225 -1.10 10.23 -19.27
C SER A 225 -0.31 8.94 -19.54
N ARG A 226 0.70 8.68 -18.73
CA ARG A 226 1.51 7.43 -18.77
C ARG A 226 0.93 6.33 -17.88
N LEU A 227 0.18 6.71 -16.85
CA LEU A 227 -0.43 5.82 -15.87
C LEU A 227 -1.90 6.18 -15.68
N PHE A 228 -2.79 5.20 -15.75
CA PHE A 228 -4.18 5.33 -15.35
C PHE A 228 -4.37 4.79 -13.93
N VAL A 229 -4.77 5.65 -13.00
CA VAL A 229 -4.99 5.32 -11.60
C VAL A 229 -6.49 5.24 -11.35
N ALA A 230 -7.00 4.03 -11.13
CA ALA A 230 -8.43 3.79 -10.90
C ALA A 230 -8.71 3.65 -9.40
N LEU A 231 -9.39 4.62 -8.78
CA LEU A 231 -9.84 4.51 -7.39
C LEU A 231 -11.10 3.66 -7.30
N LEU A 232 -11.00 2.50 -6.66
CA LEU A 232 -12.07 1.51 -6.56
C LEU A 232 -12.50 1.33 -5.11
N SER A 233 -13.74 1.68 -4.80
CA SER A 233 -14.37 1.39 -3.50
C SER A 233 -15.68 0.63 -3.69
N THR A 234 -16.16 -0.01 -2.62
CA THR A 234 -17.50 -0.64 -2.61
C THR A 234 -18.59 0.35 -3.01
N ALA A 235 -18.54 1.58 -2.51
CA ALA A 235 -19.53 2.62 -2.82
C ALA A 235 -19.41 3.11 -4.27
N GLY A 236 -18.18 3.28 -4.78
CA GLY A 236 -17.93 3.74 -6.14
C GLY A 236 -18.44 2.77 -7.20
N LEU A 237 -18.33 1.46 -6.90
CA LEU A 237 -18.77 0.36 -7.77
C LEU A 237 -20.23 -0.05 -7.57
N ALA A 238 -20.94 0.46 -6.56
CA ALA A 238 -22.31 0.03 -6.25
C ALA A 238 -23.25 0.16 -7.45
N LYS A 239 -23.20 1.30 -8.17
CA LYS A 239 -24.00 1.50 -9.39
C LYS A 239 -23.57 0.58 -10.52
N CYS A 240 -22.27 0.34 -10.70
CA CYS A 240 -21.75 -0.52 -11.78
C CYS A 240 -22.20 -1.99 -11.65
N ARG A 241 -22.59 -2.42 -10.45
CA ARG A 241 -23.13 -3.76 -10.16
C ARG A 241 -24.62 -3.89 -10.41
N ASP A 242 -25.32 -2.78 -10.54
CA ASP A 242 -26.77 -2.79 -10.72
C ASP A 242 -27.10 -3.06 -12.19
N GLU A 243 -27.44 -4.30 -12.52
CA GLU A 243 -27.82 -4.72 -13.88
C GLU A 243 -29.12 -4.06 -14.36
N SER A 244 -29.92 -3.48 -13.46
CA SER A 244 -31.15 -2.77 -13.83
C SER A 244 -30.89 -1.36 -14.38
N VAL A 245 -29.66 -0.86 -14.21
CA VAL A 245 -29.26 0.49 -14.63
C VAL A 245 -28.69 0.44 -16.04
N ASP A 246 -29.10 1.41 -16.88
CA ASP A 246 -28.46 1.65 -18.17
C ASP A 246 -27.08 2.31 -17.95
N HIS A 247 -26.04 1.57 -18.28
CA HIS A 247 -24.64 1.97 -18.12
C HIS A 247 -24.05 2.70 -19.32
N THR A 248 -24.79 2.84 -20.43
CA THR A 248 -24.27 3.44 -21.68
C THR A 248 -23.75 4.87 -21.48
N ALA A 249 -24.31 5.61 -20.53
CA ALA A 249 -23.94 6.97 -20.16
C ALA A 249 -23.14 7.07 -18.85
N ASP A 250 -22.62 5.98 -18.30
CA ASP A 250 -21.79 6.04 -17.09
C ASP A 250 -20.36 6.48 -17.42
N ASN A 251 -20.04 7.73 -17.07
CA ASN A 251 -18.71 8.32 -17.29
C ASN A 251 -17.57 7.48 -16.71
N LEU A 252 -17.75 6.87 -15.53
CA LEU A 252 -16.70 6.08 -14.88
C LEU A 252 -16.34 4.86 -15.73
N LEU A 253 -17.37 4.15 -16.22
CA LEU A 253 -17.19 2.97 -17.06
C LEU A 253 -16.65 3.35 -18.45
N LEU A 254 -17.04 4.51 -18.99
CA LEU A 254 -16.50 5.01 -20.25
C LEU A 254 -14.99 5.27 -20.12
N GLU A 255 -14.56 5.89 -19.02
CA GLU A 255 -13.14 6.11 -18.75
C GLU A 255 -12.37 4.78 -18.59
N TYR A 256 -12.95 3.77 -17.93
CA TYR A 256 -12.33 2.43 -17.86
C TYR A 256 -12.19 1.79 -19.23
N GLU A 257 -13.22 1.83 -20.05
CA GLU A 257 -13.19 1.25 -21.39
C GLU A 257 -12.12 1.91 -22.26
N VAL A 258 -12.03 3.24 -22.23
CA VAL A 258 -10.99 3.98 -22.96
C VAL A 258 -9.60 3.68 -22.40
N ALA A 259 -9.41 3.67 -21.08
CA ALA A 259 -8.12 3.35 -20.47
C ALA A 259 -7.63 1.94 -20.85
N LEU A 260 -8.52 0.95 -20.84
CA LEU A 260 -8.20 -0.42 -21.26
C LEU A 260 -7.85 -0.47 -22.75
N ALA A 261 -8.59 0.22 -23.61
CA ALA A 261 -8.28 0.29 -25.04
C ALA A 261 -6.92 0.95 -25.33
N VAL A 262 -6.56 1.99 -24.55
CA VAL A 262 -5.23 2.63 -24.62
C VAL A 262 -4.15 1.65 -24.17
N ALA A 263 -4.36 0.95 -23.05
CA ALA A 263 -3.43 -0.05 -22.54
C ALA A 263 -3.20 -1.19 -23.54
N ASP A 264 -4.25 -1.67 -24.21
CA ASP A 264 -4.16 -2.70 -25.25
C ASP A 264 -3.34 -2.23 -26.46
N SER A 265 -3.50 -0.96 -26.84
CA SER A 265 -2.83 -0.37 -28.00
C SER A 265 -1.36 -0.02 -27.72
N ALA A 266 -1.00 0.19 -26.45
CA ALA A 266 0.33 0.65 -26.03
C ALA A 266 0.78 0.05 -24.69
N PRO A 267 0.95 -1.29 -24.61
CA PRO A 267 1.21 -1.98 -23.35
C PRO A 267 2.55 -1.62 -22.69
N SER A 268 3.49 -1.05 -23.45
CA SER A 268 4.81 -0.64 -22.93
C SER A 268 4.87 0.81 -22.46
N SER A 269 3.95 1.68 -22.90
CA SER A 269 3.97 3.12 -22.56
C SER A 269 2.77 3.58 -21.73
N PHE A 270 1.75 2.75 -21.57
CA PHE A 270 0.57 3.03 -20.76
C PHE A 270 0.32 1.93 -19.74
N MET A 271 0.28 2.29 -18.46
CA MET A 271 0.02 1.35 -17.37
C MET A 271 -1.33 1.63 -16.71
N VAL A 272 -1.98 0.59 -16.21
CA VAL A 272 -3.20 0.68 -15.41
C VAL A 272 -2.90 0.22 -13.99
N LEU A 273 -3.25 1.03 -13.00
CA LEU A 273 -3.05 0.75 -11.58
C LEU A 273 -4.35 0.92 -10.80
N PRO A 274 -5.04 -0.19 -10.48
CA PRO A 274 -6.16 -0.18 -9.56
C PRO A 274 -5.71 0.17 -8.13
N ILE A 275 -6.43 1.07 -7.47
CA ILE A 275 -6.26 1.37 -6.05
C ILE A 275 -7.55 0.99 -5.32
N TYR A 276 -7.44 -0.01 -4.45
CA TYR A 276 -8.56 -0.52 -3.68
C TYR A 276 -8.75 0.30 -2.41
N VAL A 277 -9.69 1.23 -2.42
CA VAL A 277 -10.01 2.14 -1.33
C VAL A 277 -10.89 1.43 -0.30
N ALA A 278 -10.41 1.35 0.94
CA ALA A 278 -11.16 0.77 2.04
C ALA A 278 -12.40 1.61 2.40
N ALA A 279 -13.47 0.92 2.81
CA ALA A 279 -14.66 1.58 3.31
C ALA A 279 -14.44 2.03 4.76
N MET A 280 -14.89 3.25 5.09
CA MET A 280 -14.87 3.75 6.47
C MET A 280 -16.16 3.32 7.17
N THR A 281 -16.02 2.61 8.29
CA THR A 281 -17.12 2.27 9.18
C THR A 281 -16.89 2.94 10.54
N GLY A 282 -17.92 3.03 11.39
CA GLY A 282 -17.85 3.71 12.70
C GLY A 282 -16.82 3.15 13.70
N GLY A 283 -16.04 2.14 13.30
CA GLY A 283 -14.92 1.53 14.02
C GLY A 283 -13.79 1.15 13.06
N GLY A 284 -13.36 2.06 12.18
CA GLY A 284 -12.15 1.90 11.38
C GLY A 284 -12.39 1.61 9.89
N PHE A 285 -11.45 0.90 9.27
CA PHE A 285 -11.40 0.72 7.83
C PHE A 285 -11.59 -0.74 7.43
N ILE A 286 -12.58 -1.00 6.59
CA ILE A 286 -12.82 -2.31 6.00
C ILE A 286 -12.06 -2.38 4.68
N LYS A 287 -11.04 -3.23 4.63
CA LYS A 287 -10.31 -3.53 3.40
C LYS A 287 -11.30 -3.89 2.30
N PHE A 288 -11.13 -3.32 1.11
CA PHE A 288 -11.90 -3.69 -0.07
C PHE A 288 -11.77 -5.20 -0.31
N GLN A 289 -12.90 -5.91 -0.18
CA GLN A 289 -13.01 -7.37 -0.32
C GLN A 289 -14.00 -7.77 -1.41
N ASP A 290 -14.69 -6.80 -2.02
CA ASP A 290 -15.76 -7.07 -2.98
C ASP A 290 -15.28 -7.47 -4.38
N PHE A 291 -14.02 -7.87 -4.50
CA PHE A 291 -13.53 -8.53 -5.68
C PHE A 291 -13.49 -10.03 -5.44
N SER A 292 -14.55 -10.71 -5.87
CA SER A 292 -14.42 -12.09 -6.32
C SER A 292 -14.44 -12.07 -7.84
N ALA A 293 -13.48 -12.75 -8.47
CA ALA A 293 -13.53 -13.00 -9.91
C ALA A 293 -14.88 -13.62 -10.31
N ASP A 294 -15.51 -14.40 -9.43
CA ASP A 294 -16.82 -15.03 -9.65
C ASP A 294 -17.97 -14.02 -9.78
N LEU A 295 -17.86 -12.84 -9.15
CA LEU A 295 -18.87 -11.77 -9.27
C LEU A 295 -18.78 -11.03 -10.62
N TYR A 296 -17.68 -11.16 -11.35
CA TYR A 296 -17.41 -10.41 -12.58
C TYR A 296 -16.91 -11.29 -13.74
N ALA A 297 -16.91 -12.61 -13.59
CA ALA A 297 -16.41 -13.54 -14.58
C ALA A 297 -17.30 -13.45 -15.84
N PRO A 298 -16.71 -13.20 -17.03
CA PRO A 298 -17.43 -13.22 -18.31
C PRO A 298 -18.17 -14.54 -18.58
N THR A 299 -17.69 -15.63 -17.98
CA THR A 299 -18.05 -17.00 -18.30
C THR A 299 -19.29 -17.52 -17.58
N LEU A 300 -19.86 -16.78 -16.61
CA LEU A 300 -21.03 -17.26 -15.86
C LEU A 300 -22.37 -16.89 -16.50
N HIS A 301 -22.39 -16.03 -17.50
CA HIS A 301 -23.59 -15.78 -18.29
C HIS A 301 -23.28 -15.86 -19.79
N PRO A 302 -23.88 -16.81 -20.54
CA PRO A 302 -23.79 -16.79 -21.99
C PRO A 302 -24.27 -15.42 -22.49
N PRO A 303 -23.71 -14.90 -23.60
CA PRO A 303 -24.15 -13.63 -24.16
C PRO A 303 -25.67 -13.67 -24.28
N MET A 304 -26.36 -12.71 -23.65
CA MET A 304 -27.81 -12.59 -23.76
C MET A 304 -28.15 -12.69 -25.24
N SER A 305 -28.96 -13.69 -25.60
CA SER A 305 -29.41 -13.87 -26.97
C SER A 305 -29.94 -12.53 -27.48
N PRO A 306 -29.64 -12.13 -28.73
CA PRO A 306 -30.11 -10.87 -29.27
C PRO A 306 -31.62 -10.80 -29.03
N ARG A 307 -32.07 -9.75 -28.31
CA ARG A 307 -33.50 -9.51 -28.12
C ARG A 307 -34.15 -9.60 -29.50
N PRO A 308 -35.20 -10.42 -29.69
CA PRO A 308 -35.90 -10.44 -30.97
C PRO A 308 -36.32 -9.01 -31.28
N ALA A 309 -35.99 -8.57 -32.49
CA ALA A 309 -36.43 -7.27 -32.99
C ALA A 309 -37.94 -7.19 -32.77
N ILE A 310 -38.37 -6.17 -32.03
CA ILE A 310 -39.79 -5.86 -31.92
C ILE A 310 -40.25 -5.52 -33.34
N ASP A 311 -40.87 -6.49 -33.99
CA ASP A 311 -41.51 -6.28 -35.28
C ASP A 311 -42.56 -5.19 -35.12
N LYS A 312 -42.45 -4.20 -36.01
CA LYS A 312 -43.33 -3.06 -36.09
C LYS A 312 -44.76 -3.56 -36.27
N VAL A 313 -45.59 -3.39 -35.25
CA VAL A 313 -47.04 -3.56 -35.37
C VAL A 313 -47.58 -2.59 -36.44
N PRO A 314 -48.29 -3.07 -37.48
CA PRO A 314 -48.92 -2.19 -38.45
C PRO A 314 -50.09 -1.44 -37.80
N ARG A 315 -50.00 -0.10 -37.75
CA ARG A 315 -51.15 0.77 -37.46
C ARG A 315 -52.21 0.58 -38.55
N ARG A 316 -53.29 -0.15 -38.23
CA ARG A 316 -54.51 -0.19 -39.04
C ARG A 316 -55.41 1.00 -38.67
N LYS A 317 -55.76 1.78 -39.70
CA LYS A 317 -56.81 2.81 -39.68
C LYS A 317 -58.18 2.14 -39.79
N SER A 318 -59.13 2.52 -38.94
CA SER A 318 -60.58 2.42 -39.19
C SER A 318 -61.26 3.46 -38.29
N ILE A 319 -61.72 4.58 -38.86
CA ILE A 319 -63.07 4.83 -39.41
C ILE A 319 -64.13 4.94 -38.31
N VAL A 320 -64.66 6.15 -38.26
CA VAL A 320 -65.76 6.70 -37.46
C VAL A 320 -67.09 6.03 -37.83
N THR A 321 -67.89 5.67 -36.82
CA THR A 321 -69.34 5.94 -36.82
C THR A 321 -69.91 5.94 -35.40
N SER A 322 -70.58 7.05 -35.09
CA SER A 322 -71.44 7.32 -33.95
C SER A 322 -72.72 6.49 -33.96
N VAL A 323 -73.22 6.06 -32.79
CA VAL A 323 -74.64 6.16 -32.36
C VAL A 323 -74.68 6.11 -30.82
N ALA A 324 -75.38 7.08 -30.22
CA ALA A 324 -75.75 7.12 -28.80
C ALA A 324 -77.14 6.50 -28.61
N ILE A 325 -77.41 5.81 -27.49
CA ILE A 325 -78.70 5.82 -26.73
C ILE A 325 -78.46 5.38 -25.26
N ASP A 326 -78.96 6.25 -24.37
CA ASP A 326 -79.48 6.19 -22.99
C ASP A 326 -79.32 5.03 -21.99
N GLN A 327 -78.99 5.48 -20.76
CA GLN A 327 -79.63 5.28 -19.44
C GLN A 327 -80.02 3.88 -18.94
N LEU A 328 -79.50 3.51 -17.75
CA LEU A 328 -80.34 3.25 -16.56
C LEU A 328 -79.50 3.19 -15.27
N THR A 329 -80.19 3.56 -14.20
CA THR A 329 -79.81 4.00 -12.85
C THR A 329 -79.62 2.90 -11.79
N LEU A 330 -78.93 3.30 -10.71
CA LEU A 330 -79.09 2.91 -9.28
C LEU A 330 -78.64 1.49 -8.82
N VAL A 331 -77.77 1.42 -7.81
CA VAL A 331 -78.11 1.15 -6.38
C VAL A 331 -76.82 1.05 -5.52
N GLU A 332 -76.94 1.67 -4.33
CA GLU A 332 -76.19 1.67 -3.06
C GLU A 332 -75.36 0.41 -2.69
N ASP A 333 -74.14 0.56 -2.16
CA ASP A 333 -73.74 0.78 -0.74
C ASP A 333 -73.59 -0.54 0.07
N SER A 334 -72.39 -0.75 0.64
CA SER A 334 -72.22 -1.26 2.01
C SER A 334 -70.75 -1.54 2.34
N THR A 335 -70.34 -0.79 3.35
CA THR A 335 -69.19 -0.98 4.24
C THR A 335 -69.07 -2.38 4.82
N THR A 336 -67.85 -2.91 4.95
CA THR A 336 -67.49 -3.73 6.13
C THR A 336 -66.05 -3.47 6.58
N LYS A 337 -65.95 -2.95 7.80
CA LYS A 337 -64.76 -2.89 8.65
C LYS A 337 -64.38 -4.32 9.06
N HIS A 338 -63.10 -4.70 8.97
CA HIS A 338 -62.57 -5.79 9.79
C HIS A 338 -61.37 -5.37 10.64
N ARG A 339 -61.52 -5.73 11.91
CA ARG A 339 -60.78 -5.37 13.10
C ARG A 339 -59.59 -6.32 13.29
N ARG A 340 -58.50 -5.76 13.84
CA ARG A 340 -57.33 -6.39 14.46
C ARG A 340 -57.55 -7.82 15.01
N ARG A 341 -56.59 -8.70 14.73
CA ARG A 341 -56.11 -9.69 15.71
C ARG A 341 -54.58 -9.69 15.75
N HIS A 342 -54.06 -9.51 16.96
CA HIS A 342 -52.68 -9.77 17.35
C HIS A 342 -52.42 -11.28 17.28
N SER A 343 -51.32 -11.69 16.66
CA SER A 343 -50.65 -12.94 17.02
C SER A 343 -49.17 -12.67 17.31
N THR A 344 -48.82 -12.85 18.57
CA THR A 344 -47.46 -13.02 19.08
C THR A 344 -46.83 -14.26 18.42
N GLY A 345 -45.94 -14.04 17.46
CA GLY A 345 -45.06 -15.06 16.92
C GLY A 345 -43.68 -14.90 17.54
N ALA A 346 -43.20 -15.95 18.20
CA ALA A 346 -41.84 -16.04 18.73
C ALA A 346 -40.83 -15.92 17.59
N GLU A 347 -39.99 -14.88 17.61
CA GLU A 347 -38.83 -14.77 16.74
C GLU A 347 -37.78 -15.80 17.17
N ALA A 348 -37.51 -16.73 16.26
CA ALA A 348 -36.32 -17.57 16.30
C ALA A 348 -35.06 -16.69 16.19
N PRO A 349 -33.96 -17.04 16.89
CA PRO A 349 -32.74 -16.25 16.84
C PRO A 349 -32.18 -16.26 15.41
N LYS A 350 -32.16 -15.08 14.78
CA LYS A 350 -31.39 -14.84 13.56
C LYS A 350 -29.93 -15.15 13.87
N VAL A 351 -29.39 -16.15 13.17
CA VAL A 351 -27.97 -16.47 13.13
C VAL A 351 -27.24 -15.21 12.68
N ALA A 352 -26.56 -14.56 13.62
CA ALA A 352 -25.74 -13.39 13.35
C ALA A 352 -24.58 -13.80 12.42
N ASP A 353 -24.41 -13.02 11.36
CA ASP A 353 -23.35 -13.14 10.37
C ASP A 353 -21.97 -13.39 10.99
N GLU A 354 -21.40 -14.57 10.70
CA GLU A 354 -20.02 -14.96 10.98
C GLU A 354 -19.01 -14.00 10.31
N ALA A 355 -19.44 -13.21 9.31
CA ALA A 355 -18.62 -12.21 8.63
C ALA A 355 -18.27 -10.98 9.51
N ASN A 356 -19.05 -10.69 10.56
CA ASN A 356 -18.77 -9.61 11.51
C ASN A 356 -17.80 -10.00 12.64
N ARG A 357 -17.39 -11.27 12.74
CA ARG A 357 -16.49 -11.74 13.81
C ARG A 357 -15.01 -11.44 13.60
N LYS A 358 -14.58 -11.13 12.37
CA LYS A 358 -13.16 -10.84 12.07
C LYS A 358 -12.80 -9.36 12.15
N LEU A 359 -13.80 -8.47 12.21
CA LEU A 359 -13.62 -7.01 12.26
C LEU A 359 -13.55 -6.42 13.68
N THR A 360 -13.70 -7.25 14.71
CA THR A 360 -13.53 -6.84 16.11
C THR A 360 -12.10 -7.00 16.62
N LEU A 361 -11.23 -7.78 15.96
CA LEU A 361 -9.93 -8.15 16.54
C LEU A 361 -8.91 -7.01 16.55
N SER A 362 -8.83 -6.17 15.52
CA SER A 362 -7.82 -5.10 15.47
C SER A 362 -8.17 -3.88 16.34
N GLU A 363 -9.45 -3.54 16.45
CA GLU A 363 -9.92 -2.49 17.38
C GLU A 363 -10.01 -3.00 18.81
N SER A 364 -10.48 -4.24 19.04
CA SER A 364 -10.39 -4.86 20.37
C SER A 364 -8.94 -4.99 20.81
N ALA A 365 -8.00 -5.33 19.91
CA ALA A 365 -6.58 -5.36 20.25
C ALA A 365 -6.04 -3.95 20.58
N ALA A 366 -6.52 -2.91 19.90
CA ALA A 366 -6.16 -1.53 20.21
C ALA A 366 -6.70 -1.05 21.57
N ALA A 367 -7.88 -1.50 21.97
CA ALA A 367 -8.41 -1.25 23.32
C ALA A 367 -7.57 -1.94 24.41
N ASN A 368 -6.94 -3.08 24.08
CA ASN A 368 -6.20 -3.90 25.02
C ASN A 368 -4.69 -3.60 25.06
N VAL A 369 -4.21 -2.50 24.46
CA VAL A 369 -2.78 -2.15 24.45
C VAL A 369 -2.16 -2.15 25.85
N PRO A 370 -2.77 -1.54 26.90
CA PRO A 370 -2.19 -1.58 28.24
C PRO A 370 -2.02 -3.00 28.80
N GLU A 371 -2.97 -3.89 28.54
CA GLU A 371 -2.92 -5.30 28.96
C GLU A 371 -1.83 -6.05 28.21
N LEU A 372 -1.70 -5.84 26.89
CA LEU A 372 -0.64 -6.43 26.07
C LEU A 372 0.74 -5.97 26.56
N LEU A 373 0.91 -4.68 26.87
CA LEU A 373 2.15 -4.15 27.41
C LEU A 373 2.47 -4.73 28.80
N GLN A 374 1.45 -4.95 29.63
CA GLN A 374 1.63 -5.58 30.94
C GLN A 374 2.01 -7.06 30.81
N ALA A 375 1.37 -7.80 29.91
CA ALA A 375 1.71 -9.20 29.62
C ALA A 375 3.13 -9.35 29.06
N ALA A 376 3.51 -8.49 28.10
CA ALA A 376 4.87 -8.42 27.57
C ALA A 376 5.90 -8.16 28.68
N ARG A 377 5.61 -7.25 29.62
CA ARG A 377 6.47 -7.00 30.78
C ARG A 377 6.57 -8.19 31.72
N LYS A 378 5.50 -8.97 31.94
CA LYS A 378 5.53 -10.09 32.89
C LYS A 378 6.47 -11.22 32.45
N LEU A 379 6.63 -11.41 31.13
CA LEU A 379 7.40 -12.53 30.55
C LEU A 379 6.89 -13.89 31.02
N ASP A 380 5.57 -14.04 31.14
CA ASP A 380 4.90 -15.31 31.42
C ASP A 380 4.59 -16.07 30.11
N HIS A 381 3.90 -17.21 30.17
CA HIS A 381 3.56 -18.01 28.99
C HIS A 381 2.75 -17.24 27.92
N GLY A 382 2.13 -16.10 28.26
CA GLY A 382 1.41 -15.25 27.32
C GLY A 382 2.27 -14.17 26.65
N SER A 383 3.52 -13.97 27.08
CA SER A 383 4.32 -12.83 26.63
C SER A 383 4.71 -12.90 25.16
N THR A 384 5.01 -14.09 24.61
CA THR A 384 5.33 -14.24 23.17
C THR A 384 4.16 -13.75 22.32
N SER A 385 2.95 -14.23 22.60
CA SER A 385 1.75 -13.83 21.86
C SER A 385 1.45 -12.33 21.99
N ALA A 386 1.64 -11.76 23.20
CA ALA A 386 1.48 -10.33 23.43
C ALA A 386 2.50 -9.49 22.62
N LEU A 387 3.77 -9.91 22.60
CA LEU A 387 4.83 -9.25 21.83
C LEU A 387 4.59 -9.33 20.32
N GLU A 388 4.15 -10.48 19.80
CA GLU A 388 3.79 -10.64 18.39
C GLU A 388 2.60 -9.76 17.99
N MET A 389 1.58 -9.66 18.84
CA MET A 389 0.45 -8.75 18.63
C MET A 389 0.92 -7.29 18.62
N LEU A 390 1.74 -6.88 19.59
CA LEU A 390 2.33 -5.54 19.64
C LEU A 390 3.17 -5.24 18.40
N PHE A 391 3.95 -6.21 17.91
CA PHE A 391 4.73 -6.08 16.68
C PHE A 391 3.85 -5.88 15.45
N GLY A 392 2.83 -6.71 15.26
CA GLY A 392 1.87 -6.55 14.16
C GLY A 392 1.08 -5.23 14.23
N MET A 393 0.84 -4.70 15.43
CA MET A 393 0.23 -3.39 15.63
C MET A 393 1.20 -2.24 15.34
N ALA A 394 2.43 -2.31 15.86
CA ALA A 394 3.43 -1.25 15.73
C ALA A 394 3.88 -1.01 14.28
N GLN A 395 3.72 -1.98 13.39
CA GLN A 395 3.92 -1.80 11.94
C GLN A 395 2.98 -0.76 11.31
N ARG A 396 1.85 -0.42 11.96
CA ARG A 396 0.90 0.59 11.50
C ARG A 396 1.13 1.90 12.25
N SER A 397 1.45 2.98 11.54
CA SER A 397 1.79 4.32 12.09
C SER A 397 0.81 4.81 13.17
N LYS A 398 -0.50 4.78 12.88
CA LYS A 398 -1.56 5.18 13.84
C LYS A 398 -1.59 4.33 15.11
N GLN A 399 -1.29 3.03 15.02
CA GLN A 399 -1.30 2.13 16.18
C GLN A 399 0.01 2.22 16.97
N ALA A 400 1.15 2.41 16.30
CA ALA A 400 2.41 2.71 16.97
C ALA A 400 2.30 3.97 17.84
N ALA A 401 1.64 5.02 17.34
CA ALA A 401 1.37 6.23 18.13
C ALA A 401 0.55 5.95 19.41
N LYS A 402 -0.45 5.06 19.33
CA LYS A 402 -1.25 4.62 20.48
C LYS A 402 -0.43 3.79 21.47
N ILE A 403 0.40 2.87 20.97
CA ILE A 403 1.31 2.07 21.81
C ILE A 403 2.31 2.98 22.53
N THR A 404 2.87 3.96 21.83
CA THR A 404 3.75 4.98 22.42
C THR A 404 3.03 5.77 23.52
N ALA A 405 1.80 6.23 23.27
CA ALA A 405 0.98 6.94 24.27
C ALA A 405 0.69 6.10 25.52
N ALA A 406 0.55 4.79 25.36
CA ALA A 406 0.30 3.84 26.44
C ALA A 406 1.59 3.42 27.19
N GLY A 407 2.72 4.07 26.95
CA GLY A 407 4.00 3.75 27.61
C GLY A 407 4.73 2.55 27.00
N GLY A 408 4.46 2.23 25.73
CA GLY A 408 5.06 1.09 25.05
C GLY A 408 6.58 1.16 24.92
N LEU A 409 7.15 2.37 24.80
CA LEU A 409 8.60 2.57 24.77
C LEU A 409 9.28 2.06 26.05
N ALA A 410 8.76 2.45 27.22
CA ALA A 410 9.26 1.98 28.50
C ALA A 410 9.12 0.45 28.63
N ALA A 411 7.98 -0.09 28.22
CA ALA A 411 7.74 -1.53 28.27
C ALA A 411 8.72 -2.33 27.40
N MET A 412 9.04 -1.86 26.19
CA MET A 412 10.00 -2.56 25.33
C MET A 412 11.43 -2.46 25.86
N VAL A 413 11.82 -1.32 26.44
CA VAL A 413 13.11 -1.19 27.13
C VAL A 413 13.19 -2.14 28.33
N ASP A 414 12.12 -2.27 29.12
CA ASP A 414 12.06 -3.22 30.23
C ASP A 414 12.26 -4.66 29.74
N VAL A 415 11.59 -5.06 28.64
CA VAL A 415 11.74 -6.41 28.05
C VAL A 415 13.17 -6.67 27.58
N LEU A 416 13.80 -5.69 26.91
CA LEU A 416 15.20 -5.79 26.48
C LEU A 416 16.17 -5.97 27.67
N GLY A 417 15.94 -5.20 28.74
CA GLY A 417 16.77 -5.21 29.94
C GLY A 417 16.58 -6.44 30.85
N LYS A 418 15.51 -7.22 30.67
CA LYS A 418 15.24 -8.37 31.55
C LYS A 418 16.19 -9.54 31.27
N PRO A 419 16.90 -10.05 32.28
CA PRO A 419 17.76 -11.24 32.13
C PRO A 419 16.97 -12.51 31.80
N SER A 420 15.73 -12.61 32.27
CA SER A 420 14.85 -13.77 32.07
C SER A 420 14.13 -13.80 30.71
N ALA A 421 14.24 -12.72 29.91
CA ALA A 421 13.60 -12.67 28.60
C ALA A 421 14.34 -13.58 27.61
N LEU A 422 13.58 -14.38 26.86
CA LEU A 422 14.13 -15.19 25.78
C LEU A 422 14.71 -14.29 24.69
N ALA A 423 15.67 -14.82 23.93
CA ALA A 423 16.26 -14.09 22.80
C ALA A 423 15.19 -13.62 21.80
N GLU A 424 14.18 -14.46 21.53
CA GLU A 424 13.03 -14.11 20.68
C GLU A 424 12.23 -12.91 21.21
N HIS A 425 12.04 -12.81 22.54
CA HIS A 425 11.29 -11.71 23.14
C HIS A 425 12.04 -10.40 22.97
N LYS A 426 13.36 -10.45 23.14
CA LYS A 426 14.24 -9.30 22.95
C LYS A 426 14.32 -8.88 21.48
N ASP A 427 14.36 -9.82 20.54
CA ASP A 427 14.31 -9.54 19.10
C ASP A 427 13.01 -8.78 18.74
N ILE A 428 11.86 -9.29 19.19
CA ILE A 428 10.56 -8.66 18.93
C ILE A 428 10.48 -7.29 19.62
N ALA A 429 10.92 -7.18 20.88
CA ALA A 429 10.91 -5.92 21.61
C ALA A 429 11.79 -4.84 20.95
N ALA A 430 12.98 -5.21 20.46
CA ALA A 430 13.84 -4.30 19.68
C ALA A 430 13.13 -3.82 18.41
N ALA A 431 12.48 -4.74 17.70
CA ALA A 431 11.74 -4.42 16.48
C ALA A 431 10.57 -3.47 16.76
N VAL A 432 9.75 -3.74 17.79
CA VAL A 432 8.67 -2.86 18.23
C VAL A 432 9.24 -1.48 18.60
N LEU A 433 10.31 -1.43 19.39
CA LEU A 433 10.96 -0.18 19.82
C LEU A 433 11.34 0.70 18.63
N SER A 434 11.84 0.12 17.53
CA SER A 434 12.21 0.88 16.32
C SER A 434 11.01 1.56 15.66
N PHE A 435 9.84 0.92 15.65
CA PHE A 435 8.61 1.51 15.13
C PHE A 435 8.06 2.59 16.07
N LEU A 436 8.13 2.35 17.38
CA LEU A 436 7.68 3.32 18.38
C LEU A 436 8.54 4.59 18.37
N ALA A 437 9.86 4.45 18.16
CA ALA A 437 10.77 5.57 17.97
C ALA A 437 10.33 6.45 16.80
N ARG A 438 10.05 5.86 15.62
CA ARG A 438 9.54 6.59 14.46
C ARG A 438 8.19 7.26 14.73
N ALA A 439 7.29 6.59 15.45
CA ALA A 439 5.98 7.16 15.78
C ALA A 439 6.08 8.33 16.78
N LEU A 440 6.99 8.26 17.75
CA LEU A 440 7.26 9.35 18.71
C LEU A 440 7.76 10.60 17.98
N VAL A 441 8.68 10.41 17.04
CA VAL A 441 9.19 11.48 16.16
C VAL A 441 8.06 12.15 15.38
N GLN A 442 7.19 11.37 14.75
CA GLN A 442 6.10 11.89 13.91
C GLN A 442 5.07 12.71 14.70
N ARG A 443 4.89 12.41 15.99
CA ARG A 443 4.00 13.19 16.86
C ARG A 443 4.60 14.54 17.26
N GLY A 444 5.92 14.67 17.19
CA GLY A 444 6.65 15.80 17.77
C GLY A 444 6.55 15.82 19.30
N ARG A 445 7.15 16.83 19.92
CA ARG A 445 6.94 17.07 21.36
C ARG A 445 5.60 17.75 21.57
N GLN A 446 4.60 17.00 22.00
CA GLN A 446 3.40 17.58 22.58
C GLN A 446 3.58 17.75 24.09
N GLU A 447 3.24 18.92 24.63
CA GLU A 447 3.32 19.20 26.06
C GLU A 447 2.40 18.22 26.84
N GLY A 448 2.96 17.47 27.81
CA GLY A 448 2.20 16.58 28.70
C GLY A 448 2.55 15.09 28.56
N SER A 449 1.94 14.36 27.62
CA SER A 449 2.03 12.90 27.60
C SER A 449 3.41 12.37 27.16
N ASP A 450 4.05 13.06 26.22
CA ASP A 450 5.24 12.53 25.56
C ASP A 450 6.50 12.76 26.40
N ASP A 451 6.45 13.66 27.38
CA ASP A 451 7.55 13.95 28.31
C ASP A 451 7.98 12.70 29.10
N VAL A 452 7.05 11.80 29.43
CA VAL A 452 7.37 10.53 30.09
C VAL A 452 8.19 9.62 29.17
N ALA A 453 7.81 9.51 27.89
CA ALA A 453 8.53 8.67 26.93
C ALA A 453 9.96 9.19 26.70
N TRP A 454 10.13 10.51 26.57
CA TRP A 454 11.44 11.14 26.44
C TRP A 454 12.29 10.97 27.70
N LYS A 455 11.72 11.13 28.90
CA LYS A 455 12.42 10.91 30.17
C LYS A 455 12.93 9.49 30.32
N VAL A 456 12.12 8.49 29.91
CA VAL A 456 12.54 7.10 29.92
C VAL A 456 13.71 6.90 28.96
N LEU A 457 13.59 7.37 27.70
CA LEU A 457 14.66 7.24 26.71
C LEU A 457 15.99 7.86 27.14
N LEU A 458 15.94 8.98 27.85
CA LEU A 458 17.12 9.72 28.31
C LEU A 458 17.69 9.23 29.66
N SER A 459 17.06 8.24 30.28
CA SER A 459 17.49 7.69 31.57
C SER A 459 18.77 6.85 31.46
N ASP A 460 19.57 6.86 32.53
CA ASP A 460 20.81 6.07 32.61
C ASP A 460 20.54 4.55 32.59
N GLN A 461 19.38 4.13 33.09
CA GLN A 461 18.94 2.73 32.98
C GLN A 461 18.73 2.33 31.51
N THR A 462 18.07 3.18 30.72
CA THR A 462 17.85 2.90 29.29
C THR A 462 19.19 2.88 28.56
N HIS A 463 20.10 3.80 28.87
CA HIS A 463 21.47 3.75 28.36
C HIS A 463 22.14 2.40 28.61
N ALA A 464 22.14 1.91 29.86
CA ALA A 464 22.77 0.63 30.19
C ALA A 464 22.17 -0.55 29.41
N ILE A 465 20.84 -0.56 29.24
CA ILE A 465 20.12 -1.60 28.48
C ILE A 465 20.48 -1.52 27.00
N LEU A 466 20.48 -0.33 26.40
CA LEU A 466 20.83 -0.14 24.99
C LEU A 466 22.28 -0.54 24.73
N LEU A 467 23.21 -0.13 25.60
CA LEU A 467 24.62 -0.49 25.51
C LEU A 467 24.82 -2.01 25.59
N SER A 468 24.20 -2.66 26.58
CA SER A 468 24.24 -4.12 26.69
C SER A 468 23.66 -4.81 25.46
N THR A 469 22.60 -4.25 24.87
CA THR A 469 21.96 -4.80 23.68
C THR A 469 22.87 -4.68 22.46
N LEU A 470 23.54 -3.53 22.26
CA LEU A 470 24.48 -3.35 21.15
C LEU A 470 25.77 -4.18 21.30
N MET A 471 26.16 -4.49 22.53
CA MET A 471 27.38 -5.26 22.83
C MET A 471 27.17 -6.77 22.80
N HIS A 472 26.03 -7.25 23.28
CA HIS A 472 25.79 -8.67 23.55
C HIS A 472 24.50 -9.20 22.93
N GLY A 473 23.70 -8.34 22.31
CA GLY A 473 22.46 -8.72 21.66
C GLY A 473 22.67 -9.46 20.34
N SER A 474 21.59 -10.04 19.83
CA SER A 474 21.56 -10.63 18.50
C SER A 474 21.80 -9.56 17.42
N ASN A 475 22.20 -9.97 16.22
CA ASN A 475 22.31 -9.04 15.08
C ASN A 475 20.98 -8.32 14.80
N ILE A 476 19.85 -9.01 15.02
CA ILE A 476 18.50 -8.46 14.85
C ILE A 476 18.25 -7.36 15.88
N GLN A 477 18.54 -7.61 17.16
CA GLN A 477 18.40 -6.62 18.23
C GLN A 477 19.24 -5.39 17.94
N THR A 478 20.52 -5.59 17.62
CA THR A 478 21.46 -4.52 17.30
C THR A 478 20.96 -3.68 16.14
N GLN A 479 20.49 -4.30 15.05
CA GLN A 479 19.98 -3.57 13.89
C GLN A 479 18.78 -2.70 14.23
N TYR A 480 17.76 -3.25 14.91
CA TYR A 480 16.56 -2.49 15.24
C TYR A 480 16.81 -1.40 16.27
N VAL A 481 17.69 -1.63 17.25
CA VAL A 481 18.08 -0.61 18.23
C VAL A 481 18.78 0.56 17.53
N VAL A 482 19.75 0.29 16.66
CA VAL A 482 20.46 1.36 15.91
C VAL A 482 19.49 2.15 15.04
N VAL A 483 18.59 1.49 14.30
CA VAL A 483 17.57 2.16 13.47
C VAL A 483 16.63 3.03 14.33
N GLY A 484 16.20 2.51 15.49
CA GLY A 484 15.39 3.27 16.44
C GLY A 484 16.10 4.52 16.95
N LEU A 485 17.38 4.38 17.33
CA LEU A 485 18.21 5.51 17.78
C LEU A 485 18.39 6.57 16.69
N MET A 486 18.65 6.15 15.44
CA MET A 486 18.79 7.05 14.29
C MET A 486 17.53 7.90 14.08
N HIS A 487 16.35 7.28 14.15
CA HIS A 487 15.10 8.03 14.05
C HIS A 487 14.96 9.08 15.15
N LEU A 488 15.26 8.71 16.41
CA LEU A 488 15.18 9.62 17.54
C LEU A 488 16.18 10.78 17.44
N SER A 489 17.44 10.50 17.05
CA SER A 489 18.49 11.51 16.95
C SER A 489 18.25 12.53 15.84
N ASN A 490 17.66 12.10 14.72
CA ASN A 490 17.40 12.99 13.58
C ASN A 490 16.28 13.99 13.85
N SER A 491 15.51 13.76 14.90
CA SER A 491 14.27 14.49 15.15
C SER A 491 14.30 15.32 16.43
N ASP A 492 15.15 14.95 17.39
CA ASP A 492 15.25 15.61 18.69
C ASP A 492 16.70 15.94 19.06
N ALA A 493 17.01 17.23 19.14
CA ALA A 493 18.35 17.72 19.45
C ALA A 493 18.82 17.30 20.85
N MET A 494 17.92 17.11 21.83
CA MET A 494 18.30 16.67 23.17
C MET A 494 18.68 15.19 23.17
N VAL A 495 17.96 14.35 22.44
CA VAL A 495 18.38 12.94 22.26
C VAL A 495 19.73 12.88 21.58
N LYS A 496 19.93 13.66 20.52
CA LYS A 496 21.23 13.73 19.84
C LYS A 496 22.35 14.18 20.79
N ALA A 497 22.12 15.20 21.59
CA ALA A 497 23.08 15.67 22.60
C ALA A 497 23.38 14.57 23.64
N ARG A 498 22.36 13.92 24.18
CA ARG A 498 22.51 12.87 25.19
C ARG A 498 23.25 11.65 24.65
N LEU A 499 22.97 11.22 23.42
CA LEU A 499 23.69 10.12 22.77
C LEU A 499 25.18 10.43 22.62
N ARG A 500 25.56 11.69 22.39
CA ARG A 500 26.98 12.11 22.31
C ARG A 500 27.69 12.09 23.67
N GLU A 501 26.96 12.24 24.78
CA GLU A 501 27.52 12.14 26.13
C GLU A 501 27.87 10.70 26.52
N TRP A 502 27.18 9.72 25.94
CA TRP A 502 27.35 8.29 26.24
C TRP A 502 28.54 7.69 25.49
N LYS A 503 29.75 7.93 26.02
CA LYS A 503 31.03 7.54 25.39
C LYS A 503 31.13 6.07 25.00
N ASP A 504 30.64 5.15 25.83
CA ASP A 504 30.73 3.73 25.53
C ASP A 504 29.73 3.32 24.45
N LEU A 505 28.54 3.93 24.43
CA LEU A 505 27.59 3.77 23.32
C LEU A 505 28.19 4.30 22.02
N GLN A 506 28.86 5.46 22.05
CA GLN A 506 29.53 6.03 20.87
C GLN A 506 30.61 5.09 20.31
N LYS A 507 31.41 4.43 21.16
CA LYS A 507 32.38 3.42 20.72
C LYS A 507 31.70 2.23 20.03
N CYS A 508 30.57 1.76 20.58
CA CYS A 508 29.80 0.67 19.95
C CYS A 508 29.27 1.09 18.57
N LEU A 509 28.73 2.30 18.46
CA LEU A 509 28.24 2.84 17.18
C LEU A 509 29.37 3.00 16.16
N GLN A 510 30.55 3.46 16.57
CA GLN A 510 31.73 3.54 15.70
C GLN A 510 32.17 2.17 15.19
N ARG A 511 32.19 1.15 16.06
CA ARG A 511 32.49 -0.23 15.66
C ARG A 511 31.45 -0.73 14.64
N LEU A 512 30.17 -0.55 14.93
CA LEU A 512 29.07 -0.97 14.04
C LEU A 512 29.04 -0.20 12.71
N ALA A 513 29.54 1.04 12.66
CA ALA A 513 29.70 1.80 11.43
C ALA A 513 30.74 1.18 10.46
N VAL A 514 31.65 0.37 10.98
CA VAL A 514 32.69 -0.33 10.21
C VAL A 514 32.30 -1.79 9.95
N GLU A 515 31.91 -2.50 11.01
CA GLU A 515 31.74 -3.96 11.01
C GLU A 515 30.28 -4.42 10.85
N GLY A 516 29.32 -3.51 10.97
CA GLY A 516 27.90 -3.85 10.95
C GLY A 516 27.38 -4.24 9.56
N SER A 517 26.15 -4.74 9.53
CA SER A 517 25.39 -4.90 8.27
C SER A 517 25.25 -3.56 7.55
N VAL A 518 24.94 -3.57 6.24
CA VAL A 518 24.71 -2.33 5.46
C VAL A 518 23.75 -1.39 6.18
N VAL A 519 22.61 -1.90 6.65
CA VAL A 519 21.60 -1.11 7.38
C VAL A 519 22.16 -0.55 8.69
N GLN A 520 22.95 -1.33 9.43
CA GLN A 520 23.59 -0.87 10.67
C GLN A 520 24.63 0.21 10.39
N ARG A 521 25.45 0.05 9.35
CA ARG A 521 26.49 1.01 8.98
C ARG A 521 25.88 2.35 8.59
N ASP A 522 24.89 2.34 7.70
CA ASP A 522 24.21 3.56 7.25
C ASP A 522 23.57 4.30 8.43
N ALA A 523 22.87 3.57 9.30
CA ALA A 523 22.22 4.16 10.47
C ALA A 523 23.23 4.66 11.52
N CYS A 524 24.36 3.97 11.72
CA CYS A 524 25.43 4.43 12.62
C CYS A 524 26.14 5.65 12.06
N GLN A 525 26.42 5.70 10.75
CA GLN A 525 27.02 6.87 10.11
C GLN A 525 26.12 8.10 10.26
N GLU A 526 24.82 7.94 10.09
CA GLU A 526 23.86 9.02 10.31
C GLU A 526 23.80 9.47 11.78
N LEU A 527 23.86 8.53 12.73
CA LEU A 527 23.93 8.84 14.17
C LEU A 527 25.21 9.59 14.58
N LEU A 528 26.34 9.29 13.92
CA LEU A 528 27.65 9.85 14.22
C LEU A 528 27.91 11.21 13.57
N ARG A 529 27.11 11.62 12.57
CA ARG A 529 27.06 12.99 12.04
C ARG A 529 26.44 13.94 13.06
#